data_AF-A0A963TRN4-F1
#
_entry.id   AF-A0A963TRN4-F1
#
_cell.length_a   1.000
_cell.length_b   1.000
_cell.length_c   1.000
_cell.angle_alpha   90.00
_cell.angle_beta   90.00
_cell.angle_gamma   90.00
#
_symmetry.space_group_name_H-M   'P 1'
#
loop_
_entity.id
_entity.type
_entity.pdbx_description
1 polymer ?
#
loop_
_entity_poly.entity_id
_entity_poly.type
_entity_poly.pdbx_seq_one_letter_code
_entity_poly.pdbx_strand_id
1 'polypeptide(L)'
;MTALQEYQRLESTGLWRATPEDQRREVVVSFGDATLVIADPRGGHALTHWSLPAVVRLNPARRPALYAPAADAGEELEIDDEAMIAALSKTQRIIAARRPHPGRLRAGLTTTFLAGLAGLGFLWLPGALIDHTADALPPAKTHEIGTAALDDLARLTGAPCDAPEGTAVLARLATALLGDGGRIAVLPQALDQVTALPGTLVVVPRDRLETAAGPEPLLAAIAAAAPPPGRRDSTREALRYAGLMATLNLLTSGELPAGALKGFGERLLRRPAEDPAPATDRTLGAVAIGDADWVALQSICAN
;
A
#
# COMPACT_ATOMS: atom_id res chain seq x y z
N MET A 1 -4.66 44.03 -21.35
CA MET A 1 -3.85 44.59 -22.46
C MET A 1 -3.26 43.43 -23.25
N THR A 2 -3.79 43.15 -24.44
CA THR A 2 -3.29 42.08 -25.32
C THR A 2 -2.20 42.66 -26.23
N ALA A 3 -1.16 41.88 -26.50
CA ALA A 3 0.00 42.26 -27.32
C ALA A 3 -0.29 42.51 -28.82
N LEU A 4 -1.57 42.77 -29.17
CA LEU A 4 -2.09 43.01 -30.52
C LEU A 4 -2.29 44.50 -30.83
N GLN A 5 -2.43 45.39 -29.83
CA GLN A 5 -2.65 46.82 -30.09
C GLN A 5 -1.50 47.49 -30.85
N GLU A 6 -0.26 46.99 -30.69
CA GLU A 6 0.93 47.55 -31.33
C GLU A 6 0.94 47.41 -32.88
N TYR A 7 0.12 46.52 -33.45
CA TYR A 7 0.06 46.27 -34.91
C TYR A 7 -1.28 46.66 -35.55
N GLN A 8 -2.22 47.28 -34.83
CA GLN A 8 -3.56 47.64 -35.34
C GLN A 8 -3.57 48.61 -36.53
N ARG A 9 -2.42 49.19 -36.89
CA ARG A 9 -2.24 50.06 -38.05
C ARG A 9 -1.07 49.60 -38.93
N LEU A 10 -0.65 48.34 -38.79
CA LEU A 10 0.42 47.78 -39.59
C LEU A 10 -0.13 47.48 -40.98
N GLU A 11 0.45 48.12 -41.98
CA GLU A 11 0.13 47.90 -43.38
C GLU A 11 1.42 47.55 -44.12
N SER A 12 1.33 46.58 -45.02
CA SER A 12 2.44 46.18 -45.88
C SER A 12 1.94 45.92 -47.29
N THR A 13 2.83 46.05 -48.28
CA THR A 13 2.54 45.55 -49.63
C THR A 13 2.71 44.03 -49.67
N GLY A 14 2.02 43.39 -50.60
CA GLY A 14 2.14 41.96 -50.86
C GLY A 14 1.67 41.61 -52.26
N LEU A 15 1.89 40.35 -52.65
CA LEU A 15 1.36 39.79 -53.88
C LEU A 15 0.28 38.77 -53.54
N TRP A 16 -0.92 38.98 -54.06
CA TRP A 16 -2.07 38.11 -53.77
C TRP A 16 -2.63 37.49 -55.04
N ARG A 17 -3.15 36.26 -54.91
CA ARG A 17 -3.93 35.56 -55.94
C ARG A 17 -5.14 34.88 -55.30
N ALA A 18 -6.30 34.96 -55.96
CA ALA A 18 -7.53 34.36 -55.49
C ALA A 18 -7.55 32.84 -55.69
N THR A 19 -7.01 32.40 -56.81
CA THR A 19 -6.91 30.99 -57.22
C THR A 19 -5.49 30.65 -57.67
N PRO A 20 -5.12 29.36 -57.75
CA PRO A 20 -3.81 28.95 -58.24
C PRO A 20 -3.52 29.39 -59.69
N GLU A 21 -4.56 29.49 -60.52
CA GLU A 21 -4.49 29.88 -61.94
C GLU A 21 -4.43 31.40 -62.15
N ASP A 22 -4.82 32.19 -61.14
CA ASP A 22 -4.80 33.65 -61.21
C ASP A 22 -3.38 34.21 -61.17
N GLN A 23 -3.16 35.28 -61.94
CA GLN A 23 -1.92 36.05 -61.84
C GLN A 23 -1.85 36.77 -60.49
N ARG A 24 -0.67 36.72 -59.87
CA ARG A 24 -0.37 37.50 -58.67
C ARG A 24 -0.50 38.99 -58.95
N ARG A 25 -1.31 39.68 -58.14
CA ARG A 25 -1.49 41.14 -58.20
C ARG A 25 -0.96 41.79 -56.93
N GLU A 26 -0.45 43.00 -57.07
CA GLU A 26 -0.02 43.81 -55.93
C GLU A 26 -1.22 44.24 -55.10
N VAL A 27 -1.11 44.08 -53.79
CA VAL A 27 -2.16 44.39 -52.80
C VAL A 27 -1.56 45.12 -51.60
N VAL A 28 -2.41 45.87 -50.92
CA VAL A 28 -2.13 46.39 -49.57
C VAL A 28 -2.74 45.44 -48.57
N VAL A 29 -1.95 45.01 -47.60
CA VAL A 29 -2.34 44.11 -46.53
C VAL A 29 -2.39 44.90 -45.24
N SER A 30 -3.55 45.00 -44.60
CA SER A 30 -3.74 45.70 -43.34
C SER A 30 -4.02 44.69 -42.22
N PHE A 31 -3.24 44.76 -41.15
CA PHE A 31 -3.40 43.90 -39.97
C PHE A 31 -4.37 44.53 -38.97
N GLY A 32 -5.53 43.90 -38.77
CA GLY A 32 -6.55 44.33 -37.80
C GLY A 32 -6.51 43.54 -36.49
N ASP A 33 -7.58 43.67 -35.70
CA ASP A 33 -7.70 42.99 -34.39
C ASP A 33 -7.91 41.47 -34.49
N ALA A 34 -8.70 41.04 -35.47
CA ALA A 34 -9.06 39.65 -35.69
C ALA A 34 -8.95 39.24 -37.17
N THR A 35 -8.69 40.20 -38.06
CA THR A 35 -8.73 40.01 -39.50
C THR A 35 -7.49 40.59 -40.18
N LEU A 36 -7.04 39.92 -41.23
CA LEU A 36 -6.08 40.44 -42.19
C LEU A 36 -6.89 40.92 -43.41
N VAL A 37 -6.88 42.21 -43.69
CA VAL A 37 -7.63 42.77 -44.82
C VAL A 37 -6.68 42.93 -46.00
N ILE A 38 -7.10 42.46 -47.17
CA ILE A 38 -6.32 42.57 -48.41
C ILE A 38 -7.10 43.49 -49.35
N ALA A 39 -6.49 44.58 -49.80
CA ALA A 39 -7.13 45.64 -50.57
C ALA A 39 -6.34 46.03 -51.82
N ASP A 40 -7.02 46.61 -52.81
CA ASP A 40 -6.39 47.16 -54.02
C ASP A 40 -5.61 48.45 -53.68
N PRO A 41 -4.32 48.56 -54.05
CA PRO A 41 -3.49 49.75 -53.79
C PRO A 41 -4.02 51.03 -54.44
N ARG A 42 -4.75 50.96 -55.55
CA ARG A 42 -5.20 52.16 -56.30
C ARG A 42 -6.50 52.76 -55.78
N GLY A 43 -7.37 51.94 -55.21
CA GLY A 43 -8.72 52.37 -54.79
C GLY A 43 -9.04 52.14 -53.30
N GLY A 44 -8.20 51.40 -52.57
CA GLY A 44 -8.45 51.04 -51.17
C GLY A 44 -9.64 50.10 -50.97
N HIS A 45 -10.22 49.56 -52.04
CA HIS A 45 -11.31 48.61 -51.97
C HIS A 45 -10.80 47.27 -51.47
N ALA A 46 -11.41 46.75 -50.39
CA ALA A 46 -11.10 45.43 -49.86
C ALA A 46 -11.46 44.35 -50.89
N LEU A 47 -10.47 43.54 -51.27
CA LEU A 47 -10.62 42.39 -52.16
C LEU A 47 -11.14 41.19 -51.38
N THR A 48 -10.63 40.98 -50.17
CA THR A 48 -10.93 39.83 -49.32
C THR A 48 -10.49 40.12 -47.87
N HIS A 49 -11.00 39.32 -46.94
CA HIS A 49 -10.61 39.37 -45.53
C HIS A 49 -10.30 37.96 -45.02
N TRP A 50 -9.21 37.80 -44.30
CA TRP A 50 -8.83 36.53 -43.68
C TRP A 50 -8.97 36.62 -42.17
N SER A 51 -9.40 35.53 -41.54
CA SER A 51 -9.41 35.40 -40.09
C SER A 51 -7.98 35.15 -39.60
N LEU A 52 -7.39 36.08 -38.83
CA LEU A 52 -6.01 35.95 -38.34
C LEU A 52 -5.71 34.61 -37.65
N PRO A 53 -6.65 34.03 -36.86
CA PRO A 53 -6.45 32.71 -36.28
C PRO A 53 -6.39 31.54 -37.26
N ALA A 54 -6.95 31.70 -38.46
CA ALA A 54 -6.99 30.67 -39.48
C ALA A 54 -5.83 30.79 -40.49
N VAL A 55 -5.18 31.96 -40.57
CA VAL A 55 -4.05 32.17 -41.48
C VAL A 55 -2.91 31.21 -41.18
N VAL A 56 -2.53 30.42 -42.18
CA VAL A 56 -1.43 29.46 -42.11
C VAL A 56 -0.27 29.90 -42.98
N ARG A 57 0.95 29.59 -42.55
CA ARG A 57 2.15 29.80 -43.36
C ARG A 57 2.44 28.55 -44.20
N LEU A 58 2.51 28.72 -45.51
CA LEU A 58 2.72 27.62 -46.48
C LEU A 58 4.19 27.27 -46.69
N ASN A 59 5.11 28.22 -46.48
CA ASN A 59 6.55 28.02 -46.67
C ASN A 59 7.38 28.40 -45.41
N PRO A 60 7.30 27.61 -44.33
CA PRO A 60 8.12 27.85 -43.14
C PRO A 60 9.61 28.01 -43.51
N ALA A 61 10.28 28.95 -42.85
CA ALA A 61 11.71 29.26 -43.03
C ALA A 61 12.16 29.78 -44.43
N ARG A 62 11.24 30.03 -45.36
CA ARG A 62 11.56 30.65 -46.67
C ARG A 62 10.96 32.06 -46.80
N ARG A 63 11.63 32.94 -47.54
CA ARG A 63 11.16 34.29 -47.91
C ARG A 63 11.13 34.44 -49.44
N PRO A 64 10.17 35.22 -50.01
CA PRO A 64 9.05 35.88 -49.32
C PRO A 64 8.09 34.89 -48.65
N ALA A 65 7.43 35.30 -47.57
CA ALA A 65 6.56 34.43 -46.79
C ALA A 65 5.21 34.26 -47.48
N LEU A 66 4.80 33.02 -47.70
CA LEU A 66 3.52 32.63 -48.30
C LEU A 66 2.54 32.26 -47.19
N TYR A 67 1.38 32.90 -47.23
CA TYR A 67 0.26 32.67 -46.33
C TYR A 67 -0.99 32.30 -47.12
N ALA A 68 -1.87 31.55 -46.47
CA ALA A 68 -3.20 31.21 -46.97
C ALA A 68 -4.24 31.34 -45.84
N PRO A 69 -5.52 31.57 -46.15
CA PRO A 69 -6.57 31.70 -45.14
C PRO A 69 -6.91 30.38 -44.45
N ALA A 70 -6.54 29.25 -45.06
CA ALA A 70 -6.61 27.89 -44.53
C ALA A 70 -5.60 26.98 -45.27
N ALA A 71 -5.34 25.78 -44.76
CA ALA A 71 -4.34 24.86 -45.33
C ALA A 71 -4.72 24.31 -46.72
N ASP A 72 -6.00 24.30 -47.04
CA ASP A 72 -6.62 23.80 -48.27
C ASP A 72 -7.21 24.92 -49.14
N ALA A 73 -6.99 26.18 -48.77
CA ALA A 73 -7.41 27.31 -49.58
C ALA A 73 -6.50 27.47 -50.79
N GLY A 74 -7.08 27.59 -51.99
CA GLY A 74 -6.34 27.92 -53.23
C GLY A 74 -5.88 29.39 -53.32
N GLU A 75 -6.17 30.16 -52.28
CA GLU A 75 -5.86 31.57 -52.15
C GLU A 75 -4.52 31.78 -51.45
N GLU A 76 -3.64 32.62 -52.01
CA GLU A 76 -2.31 32.84 -51.48
C GLU A 76 -1.94 34.31 -51.41
N LEU A 77 -1.21 34.66 -50.35
CA LEU A 77 -0.65 35.97 -50.10
C LEU A 77 0.84 35.84 -49.82
N GLU A 78 1.63 36.50 -50.64
CA GLU A 78 3.08 36.62 -50.51
C GLU A 78 3.42 37.96 -49.84
N ILE A 79 4.13 37.91 -48.72
CA ILE A 79 4.56 39.07 -47.93
C ILE A 79 6.07 38.98 -47.71
N ASP A 80 6.79 40.07 -47.95
CA ASP A 80 8.22 40.18 -47.62
C ASP A 80 8.51 41.12 -46.43
N ASP A 81 7.51 41.87 -45.99
CA ASP A 81 7.64 42.80 -44.86
C ASP A 81 7.90 42.06 -43.53
N GLU A 82 9.00 42.42 -42.87
CA GLU A 82 9.45 41.76 -41.65
C GLU A 82 8.51 41.99 -40.46
N ALA A 83 7.94 43.19 -40.33
CA ALA A 83 7.03 43.51 -39.25
C ALA A 83 5.71 42.73 -39.39
N MET A 84 5.17 42.61 -40.60
CA MET A 84 3.95 41.87 -40.92
C MET A 84 4.14 40.37 -40.67
N ILE A 85 5.26 39.80 -41.13
CA ILE A 85 5.61 38.40 -40.87
C ILE A 85 5.74 38.14 -39.36
N ALA A 86 6.37 39.06 -38.61
CA ALA A 86 6.52 38.94 -37.16
C ALA A 86 5.17 38.99 -36.43
N ALA A 87 4.27 39.90 -36.82
CA ALA A 87 2.93 40.05 -36.27
C ALA A 87 2.08 38.78 -36.49
N LEU A 88 2.06 38.25 -37.72
CA LEU A 88 1.37 37.00 -38.05
C LEU A 88 1.94 35.81 -37.27
N SER A 89 3.28 35.70 -37.19
CA SER A 89 3.96 34.62 -36.45
C SER A 89 3.72 34.70 -34.94
N LYS A 90 3.63 35.90 -34.36
CA LYS A 90 3.30 36.12 -32.95
C LYS A 90 1.88 35.67 -32.65
N THR A 91 0.93 36.02 -33.52
CA THR A 91 -0.48 35.62 -33.40
C THR A 91 -0.63 34.10 -33.44
N GLN A 92 0.00 33.44 -34.42
CA GLN A 92 -0.01 31.97 -34.51
C GLN A 92 0.57 31.30 -33.24
N ARG A 93 1.67 31.81 -32.68
CA ARG A 93 2.25 31.29 -31.43
C ARG A 93 1.30 31.45 -30.24
N ILE A 94 0.64 32.60 -30.10
CA ILE A 94 -0.32 32.85 -29.01
C ILE A 94 -1.50 31.88 -29.10
N ILE A 95 -2.00 31.63 -30.31
CA ILE A 95 -3.12 30.71 -30.54
C ILE A 95 -2.70 29.26 -30.25
N ALA A 96 -1.54 28.85 -30.75
CA ALA A 96 -0.99 27.51 -30.47
C ALA A 96 -0.81 27.28 -28.96
N ALA A 97 -0.30 28.27 -28.23
CA ALA A 97 -0.11 28.20 -26.78
C ALA A 97 -1.43 28.09 -25.98
N ARG A 98 -2.54 28.61 -26.52
CA ARG A 98 -3.87 28.57 -25.89
C ARG A 98 -4.69 27.35 -26.30
N ARG A 99 -4.19 26.47 -27.17
CA ARG A 99 -4.91 25.23 -27.49
C ARG A 99 -5.06 24.41 -26.20
N PRO A 100 -6.29 23.99 -25.84
CA PRO A 100 -6.46 23.08 -24.72
C PRO A 100 -5.71 21.78 -25.03
N HIS A 101 -5.05 21.23 -24.01
CA HIS A 101 -4.36 19.94 -24.09
C HIS A 101 -5.20 18.90 -23.33
N PRO A 102 -6.33 18.44 -23.89
CA PRO A 102 -7.23 17.51 -23.22
C PRO A 102 -6.53 16.16 -23.04
N GLY A 103 -6.02 15.90 -21.83
CA GLY A 103 -5.37 14.63 -21.51
C GLY A 103 -4.57 14.65 -20.22
N ARG A 104 -3.92 15.78 -19.88
CA ARG A 104 -3.02 15.88 -18.72
C ARG A 104 -3.75 15.72 -17.39
N LEU A 105 -4.93 16.33 -17.24
CA LEU A 105 -5.73 16.22 -16.02
C LEU A 105 -6.27 14.80 -15.82
N ARG A 106 -6.80 14.18 -16.88
CA ARG A 106 -7.31 12.80 -16.82
C ARG A 106 -6.19 11.82 -16.46
N ALA A 107 -5.02 11.96 -17.08
CA ALA A 107 -3.85 11.14 -16.77
C ALA A 107 -3.43 11.30 -15.30
N GLY A 108 -3.32 12.53 -14.81
CA GLY A 108 -2.94 12.80 -13.41
C GLY A 108 -3.92 12.18 -12.41
N LEU A 109 -5.23 12.31 -12.65
CA LEU A 109 -6.26 11.70 -11.80
C LEU A 109 -6.19 10.18 -11.84
N THR A 110 -6.03 9.57 -13.02
CA THR A 110 -5.93 8.11 -13.14
C THR A 110 -4.70 7.56 -12.45
N THR A 111 -3.55 8.21 -12.59
CA THR A 111 -2.30 7.78 -11.93
C THR A 111 -2.40 7.91 -10.41
N THR A 112 -2.97 9.01 -9.92
CA THR A 112 -3.16 9.23 -8.48
C THR A 112 -4.11 8.18 -7.88
N PHE A 113 -5.20 7.87 -8.57
CA PHE A 113 -6.15 6.85 -8.13
C PHE A 113 -5.52 5.46 -8.09
N LEU A 114 -4.82 5.05 -9.16
CA LEU A 114 -4.10 3.78 -9.22
C LEU A 114 -3.02 3.66 -8.14
N ALA A 115 -2.26 4.73 -7.90
CA ALA A 115 -1.26 4.77 -6.84
C ALA A 115 -1.91 4.66 -5.45
N GLY A 116 -3.06 5.30 -5.23
CA GLY A 116 -3.83 5.18 -3.99
C GLY A 116 -4.30 3.76 -3.72
N LEU A 117 -4.84 3.07 -4.74
CA LEU A 117 -5.24 1.66 -4.62
C LEU A 117 -4.04 0.75 -4.33
N ALA A 118 -2.92 0.94 -5.04
CA ALA A 118 -1.71 0.16 -4.82
C ALA A 118 -1.14 0.36 -3.41
N GLY A 119 -1.11 1.61 -2.92
CA GLY A 119 -0.67 1.94 -1.57
C GLY A 119 -1.57 1.31 -0.49
N LEU A 120 -2.89 1.36 -0.69
CA LEU A 120 -3.85 0.71 0.22
C LEU A 120 -3.63 -0.81 0.26
N GLY A 121 -3.49 -1.44 -0.91
CA GLY A 121 -3.18 -2.86 -1.01
C GLY A 121 -1.87 -3.21 -0.29
N PHE A 122 -0.81 -2.46 -0.52
CA PHE A 122 0.49 -2.72 0.09
C PHE A 122 0.49 -2.59 1.62
N LEU A 123 -0.26 -1.64 2.17
CA LEU A 123 -0.34 -1.41 3.62
C LEU A 123 -1.25 -2.41 4.34
N TRP A 124 -2.35 -2.84 3.71
CA TRP A 124 -3.37 -3.67 4.36
C TRP A 124 -3.24 -5.17 4.08
N LEU A 125 -2.93 -5.54 2.84
CA LEU A 125 -2.92 -6.92 2.37
C LEU A 125 -1.97 -7.84 3.17
N PRO A 126 -0.77 -7.42 3.59
CA PRO A 126 0.12 -8.28 4.36
C PRO A 126 -0.49 -8.74 5.69
N GLY A 127 -1.10 -7.81 6.44
CA GLY A 127 -1.72 -8.12 7.73
C GLY A 127 -2.95 -9.01 7.56
N ALA A 128 -3.81 -8.69 6.59
CA ALA A 128 -5.00 -9.48 6.30
C ALA A 128 -4.68 -10.92 5.88
N LEU A 129 -3.61 -11.11 5.08
CA LEU A 129 -3.18 -12.44 4.66
C LEU A 129 -2.68 -13.28 5.84
N ILE A 130 -1.91 -12.67 6.74
CA ILE A 130 -1.42 -13.32 7.95
C ILE A 130 -2.58 -13.76 8.85
N ASP A 131 -3.51 -12.86 9.11
CA ASP A 131 -4.66 -13.13 9.97
C ASP A 131 -5.55 -14.25 9.38
N HIS A 132 -5.80 -14.20 8.07
CA HIS A 132 -6.55 -15.26 7.37
C HIS A 132 -5.83 -16.62 7.43
N THR A 133 -4.51 -16.62 7.25
CA THR A 133 -3.70 -17.84 7.32
C THR A 133 -3.75 -18.46 8.72
N ALA A 134 -3.69 -17.64 9.77
CA ALA A 134 -3.80 -18.11 11.15
C ALA A 134 -5.11 -18.86 11.40
N ASP A 135 -6.21 -18.36 10.83
CA ASP A 135 -7.55 -18.93 10.99
C ASP A 135 -7.75 -20.21 10.19
N ALA A 136 -7.19 -20.28 8.99
CA ALA A 136 -7.30 -21.45 8.10
C ALA A 136 -6.36 -22.61 8.46
N LEU A 137 -5.41 -22.42 9.40
CA LEU A 137 -4.37 -23.41 9.66
C LEU A 137 -4.92 -24.71 10.30
N PRO A 138 -4.52 -25.91 9.81
CA PRO A 138 -4.84 -27.18 10.48
C PRO A 138 -4.26 -27.24 11.91
N PRO A 139 -4.88 -27.98 12.84
CA PRO A 139 -4.42 -28.09 14.23
C PRO A 139 -2.98 -28.62 14.32
N ALA A 140 -2.62 -29.62 13.51
CA ALA A 140 -1.27 -30.16 13.44
C ALA A 140 -0.20 -29.09 13.19
N LYS A 141 -0.45 -28.16 12.25
CA LYS A 141 0.49 -27.07 11.96
C LYS A 141 0.56 -26.02 13.05
N THR A 142 -0.56 -25.75 13.74
CA THR A 142 -0.49 -24.88 14.93
C THR A 142 0.34 -25.48 16.06
N HIS A 143 0.31 -26.81 16.25
CA HIS A 143 1.15 -27.48 17.24
C HIS A 143 2.63 -27.44 16.86
N GLU A 144 2.98 -27.65 15.57
CA GLU A 144 4.35 -27.50 15.09
C GLU A 144 4.90 -26.09 15.34
N ILE A 145 4.12 -25.06 15.02
CA ILE A 145 4.49 -23.66 15.29
C ILE A 145 4.63 -23.42 16.81
N GLY A 146 3.75 -24.00 17.62
CA GLY A 146 3.82 -23.93 19.09
C GLY A 146 5.09 -24.55 19.65
N THR A 147 5.48 -25.71 19.15
CA THR A 147 6.73 -26.39 19.53
C THR A 147 7.93 -25.55 19.11
N ALA A 148 7.96 -25.03 17.88
CA ALA A 148 9.04 -24.15 17.42
C ALA A 148 9.13 -22.84 18.24
N ALA A 149 8.00 -22.30 18.69
CA ALA A 149 7.96 -21.15 19.58
C ALA A 149 8.49 -21.49 20.98
N LEU A 150 8.13 -22.66 21.52
CA LEU A 150 8.64 -23.15 22.80
C LEU A 150 10.15 -23.39 22.73
N ASP A 151 10.65 -24.00 21.65
CA ASP A 151 12.08 -24.22 21.44
C ASP A 151 12.84 -22.88 21.38
N ASP A 152 12.25 -21.85 20.76
CA ASP A 152 12.83 -20.51 20.71
C ASP A 152 12.95 -19.87 22.10
N LEU A 153 11.89 -20.02 22.90
CA LEU A 153 11.81 -19.53 24.27
C LEU A 153 12.77 -20.31 25.20
N ALA A 154 12.81 -21.64 25.08
CA ALA A 154 13.65 -22.54 25.87
C ALA A 154 15.15 -22.24 25.74
N ARG A 155 15.60 -21.64 24.63
CA ARG A 155 16.99 -21.17 24.51
C ARG A 155 17.37 -20.11 25.53
N LEU A 156 16.41 -19.32 26.00
CA LEU A 156 16.61 -18.22 26.96
C LEU A 156 16.23 -18.63 28.38
N THR A 157 15.18 -19.43 28.51
CA THR A 157 14.61 -19.84 29.79
C THR A 157 15.14 -21.17 30.31
N GLY A 158 15.86 -21.94 29.51
CA GLY A 158 16.20 -23.35 29.79
C GLY A 158 15.15 -24.32 29.26
N ALA A 159 15.51 -25.61 29.21
CA ALA A 159 14.63 -26.69 28.76
C ALA A 159 13.39 -26.81 29.66
N PRO A 160 12.22 -27.18 29.10
CA PRO A 160 11.03 -27.47 29.91
C PRO A 160 11.29 -28.56 30.95
N CYS A 161 10.78 -28.36 32.15
CA CYS A 161 10.89 -29.34 33.23
C CYS A 161 10.10 -30.60 32.90
N ASP A 162 10.71 -31.78 33.09
CA ASP A 162 10.23 -33.04 32.51
C ASP A 162 10.17 -34.21 33.51
N ALA A 163 10.15 -33.95 34.83
CA ALA A 163 10.04 -35.03 35.82
C ALA A 163 8.80 -35.93 35.52
N PRO A 164 8.93 -37.27 35.51
CA PRO A 164 7.88 -38.17 35.03
C PRO A 164 6.55 -38.05 35.79
N GLU A 165 6.62 -37.82 37.11
CA GLU A 165 5.45 -37.72 37.98
C GLU A 165 4.69 -36.41 37.70
N GLY A 166 5.39 -35.28 37.67
CA GLY A 166 4.81 -33.97 37.37
C GLY A 166 4.27 -33.87 35.93
N THR A 167 4.97 -34.44 34.95
CA THR A 167 4.51 -34.45 33.54
C THR A 167 3.22 -35.25 33.35
N ALA A 168 3.05 -36.36 34.06
CA ALA A 168 1.79 -37.12 34.05
C ALA A 168 0.61 -36.32 34.65
N VAL A 169 0.87 -35.51 35.69
CA VAL A 169 -0.14 -34.59 36.25
C VAL A 169 -0.46 -33.48 35.24
N LEU A 170 0.56 -32.83 34.66
CA LEU A 170 0.37 -31.78 33.66
C LEU A 170 -0.43 -32.25 32.45
N ALA A 171 -0.20 -33.47 31.97
CA ALA A 171 -0.96 -34.03 30.85
C ALA A 171 -2.46 -34.17 31.19
N ARG A 172 -2.80 -34.65 32.40
CA ARG A 172 -4.20 -34.74 32.86
C ARG A 172 -4.83 -33.34 32.98
N LEU A 173 -4.09 -32.37 33.52
CA LEU A 173 -4.56 -30.98 33.64
C LEU A 173 -4.73 -30.31 32.28
N ALA A 174 -3.82 -30.55 31.34
CA ALA A 174 -3.89 -29.98 30.00
C ALA A 174 -5.17 -30.45 29.30
N THR A 175 -5.47 -31.75 29.31
CA THR A 175 -6.71 -32.28 28.74
C THR A 175 -7.95 -31.71 29.42
N ALA A 176 -7.94 -31.58 30.75
CA ALA A 176 -9.09 -31.10 31.52
C ALA A 176 -9.37 -29.60 31.32
N LEU A 177 -8.33 -28.76 31.23
CA LEU A 177 -8.46 -27.30 31.15
C LEU A 177 -8.50 -26.76 29.72
N LEU A 178 -7.73 -27.38 28.82
CA LEU A 178 -7.51 -26.89 27.46
C LEU A 178 -8.25 -27.73 26.41
N GLY A 179 -8.74 -28.92 26.79
CA GLY A 179 -9.37 -29.89 25.89
C GLY A 179 -8.36 -30.78 25.17
N ASP A 180 -8.88 -31.57 24.22
CA ASP A 180 -8.06 -32.51 23.44
C ASP A 180 -6.97 -31.80 22.63
N GLY A 181 -5.72 -32.28 22.76
CA GLY A 181 -4.54 -31.66 22.14
C GLY A 181 -3.95 -30.48 22.92
N GLY A 182 -4.53 -30.13 24.07
CA GLY A 182 -3.95 -29.19 25.01
C GLY A 182 -2.59 -29.66 25.54
N ARG A 183 -1.66 -28.73 25.74
CA ARG A 183 -0.36 -29.00 26.37
C ARG A 183 -0.04 -27.91 27.40
N ILE A 184 0.57 -28.33 28.52
CA ILE A 184 1.12 -27.41 29.51
C ILE A 184 2.60 -27.73 29.65
N ALA A 185 3.45 -26.71 29.56
CA ALA A 185 4.89 -26.83 29.77
C ALA A 185 5.32 -25.92 30.92
N VAL A 186 6.21 -26.41 31.79
CA VAL A 186 6.78 -25.61 32.88
C VAL A 186 8.20 -25.21 32.50
N LEU A 187 8.51 -23.92 32.56
CA LEU A 187 9.86 -23.41 32.31
C LEU A 187 10.56 -23.06 33.63
N PRO A 188 11.87 -23.35 33.74
CA PRO A 188 12.56 -23.26 35.03
C PRO A 188 12.85 -21.81 35.46
N GLN A 189 12.94 -20.85 34.52
CA GLN A 189 13.28 -19.46 34.85
C GLN A 189 12.87 -18.45 33.77
N ALA A 190 13.04 -17.16 34.10
CA ALA A 190 12.96 -15.98 33.23
C ALA A 190 11.57 -15.60 32.65
N LEU A 191 10.54 -16.42 32.87
CA LEU A 191 9.17 -16.09 32.51
C LEU A 191 8.40 -15.58 33.74
N ASP A 192 7.78 -14.40 33.65
CA ASP A 192 7.11 -13.78 34.81
C ASP A 192 5.63 -14.17 34.97
N GLN A 193 5.02 -14.66 33.89
CA GLN A 193 3.58 -14.93 33.81
C GLN A 193 3.25 -16.14 32.94
N VAL A 194 2.09 -16.73 33.23
CA VAL A 194 1.54 -17.81 32.42
C VAL A 194 1.20 -17.26 31.02
N THR A 195 1.73 -17.90 29.98
CA THR A 195 1.63 -17.40 28.60
C THR A 195 1.15 -18.48 27.65
N ALA A 196 0.20 -18.16 26.79
CA ALA A 196 -0.24 -19.06 25.72
C ALA A 196 0.65 -18.97 24.48
N LEU A 197 0.99 -20.12 23.93
CA LEU A 197 1.68 -20.32 22.66
C LEU A 197 0.72 -20.87 21.59
N PRO A 198 1.11 -20.88 20.31
CA PRO A 198 0.33 -21.49 19.24
C PRO A 198 0.04 -22.98 19.51
N GLY A 199 -1.09 -23.47 19.02
CA GLY A 199 -1.47 -24.90 19.13
C GLY A 199 -1.80 -25.34 20.55
N THR A 200 -2.65 -24.57 21.24
CA THR A 200 -3.20 -24.91 22.58
C THR A 200 -2.14 -25.32 23.59
N LEU A 201 -1.00 -24.63 23.57
CA LEU A 201 0.12 -24.84 24.48
C LEU A 201 0.17 -23.67 25.47
N VAL A 202 0.13 -23.94 26.76
CA VAL A 202 0.29 -22.93 27.81
C VAL A 202 1.61 -23.17 28.54
N VAL A 203 2.36 -22.10 28.73
CA VAL A 203 3.66 -22.13 29.39
C VAL A 203 3.54 -21.48 30.76
N VAL A 204 3.97 -22.20 31.78
CA VAL A 204 3.89 -21.79 33.18
C VAL A 204 5.31 -21.61 33.73
N PRO A 205 5.62 -20.49 34.39
CA PRO A 205 6.90 -20.34 35.06
C PRO A 205 6.94 -21.12 36.37
N ARG A 206 8.09 -21.72 36.67
CA ARG A 206 8.35 -22.45 37.93
C ARG A 206 7.98 -21.64 39.17
N ASP A 207 8.34 -20.37 39.20
CA ASP A 207 8.10 -19.48 40.35
C ASP A 207 6.61 -19.40 40.72
N ARG A 208 5.71 -19.45 39.72
CA ARG A 208 4.26 -19.44 39.97
C ARG A 208 3.75 -20.73 40.56
N LEU A 209 4.42 -21.84 40.30
CA LEU A 209 4.08 -23.15 40.85
C LEU A 209 4.54 -23.27 42.31
N GLU A 210 5.70 -22.71 42.64
CA GLU A 210 6.27 -22.74 44.00
C GLU A 210 5.65 -21.70 44.93
N THR A 211 5.29 -20.52 44.42
CA THR A 211 4.74 -19.42 45.23
C THR A 211 3.22 -19.44 45.37
N ALA A 212 2.51 -20.28 44.60
CA ALA A 212 1.06 -20.37 44.70
C ALA A 212 0.63 -20.92 46.07
N ALA A 213 -0.38 -20.28 46.68
CA ALA A 213 -0.96 -20.70 47.96
C ALA A 213 -1.70 -22.05 47.88
N GLY A 214 -1.91 -22.58 46.67
CA GLY A 214 -2.58 -23.84 46.39
C GLY A 214 -2.75 -24.06 44.87
N PRO A 215 -3.40 -25.16 44.46
CA PRO A 215 -3.64 -25.46 43.05
C PRO A 215 -4.63 -24.50 42.38
N GLU A 216 -5.63 -23.99 43.10
CA GLU A 216 -6.74 -23.21 42.51
C GLU A 216 -6.30 -21.90 41.85
N PRO A 217 -5.44 -21.06 42.46
CA PRO A 217 -4.96 -19.84 41.82
C PRO A 217 -4.15 -20.12 40.54
N LEU A 218 -3.37 -21.21 40.54
CA LEU A 218 -2.60 -21.61 39.37
C LEU A 218 -3.51 -22.08 38.23
N LEU A 219 -4.49 -22.93 38.55
CA LEU A 219 -5.48 -23.40 37.59
C LEU A 219 -6.28 -22.25 36.97
N ALA A 220 -6.65 -21.25 37.78
CA ALA A 220 -7.31 -20.04 37.30
C ALA A 220 -6.41 -19.23 36.34
N ALA A 221 -5.11 -19.09 36.66
CA ALA A 221 -4.16 -18.40 35.79
C ALA A 221 -3.96 -19.13 34.45
N ILE A 222 -3.87 -20.47 34.47
CA ILE A 222 -3.78 -21.29 33.25
C ILE A 222 -5.04 -21.16 32.40
N ALA A 223 -6.22 -21.24 33.02
CA ALA A 223 -7.50 -21.11 32.32
C ALA A 223 -7.71 -19.70 31.73
N ALA A 224 -7.22 -18.66 32.42
CA ALA A 224 -7.26 -17.28 31.95
C ALA A 224 -6.30 -17.05 30.77
N ALA A 225 -5.10 -17.64 30.81
CA ALA A 225 -4.15 -17.58 29.70
C ALA A 225 -4.62 -18.40 28.48
N ALA A 226 -5.40 -19.47 28.71
CA ALA A 226 -5.91 -20.32 27.65
C ALA A 226 -6.89 -19.56 26.74
N PRO A 227 -6.58 -19.45 25.43
CA PRO A 227 -7.49 -18.79 24.50
C PRO A 227 -8.81 -19.57 24.40
N PRO A 228 -9.96 -18.88 24.28
CA PRO A 228 -11.23 -19.57 24.04
C PRO A 228 -11.18 -20.39 22.73
N PRO A 229 -12.00 -21.44 22.62
CA PRO A 229 -12.08 -22.25 21.41
C PRO A 229 -12.28 -21.39 20.16
N GLY A 230 -11.51 -21.66 19.11
CA GLY A 230 -11.54 -20.90 17.85
C GLY A 230 -10.81 -19.55 17.86
N ARG A 231 -10.38 -19.04 19.03
CA ARG A 231 -9.56 -17.83 19.12
C ARG A 231 -8.08 -18.19 18.95
N ARG A 232 -7.43 -17.62 17.94
CA ARG A 232 -6.06 -17.95 17.52
C ARG A 232 -5.09 -16.78 17.68
N ASP A 233 -5.24 -16.02 18.76
CA ASP A 233 -4.47 -14.80 18.99
C ASP A 233 -2.96 -15.08 19.09
N SER A 234 -2.55 -16.16 19.77
CA SER A 234 -1.14 -16.58 19.84
C SER A 234 -0.58 -17.02 18.49
N THR A 235 -1.36 -17.74 17.68
CA THR A 235 -0.96 -18.13 16.31
C THR A 235 -0.80 -16.91 15.40
N ARG A 236 -1.76 -15.97 15.45
CA ARG A 236 -1.68 -14.71 14.68
C ARG A 236 -0.45 -13.93 15.07
N GLU A 237 -0.16 -13.82 16.36
CA GLU A 237 1.03 -13.13 16.85
C GLU A 237 2.32 -13.79 16.37
N ALA A 238 2.43 -15.11 16.45
CA ALA A 238 3.59 -15.86 15.97
C ALA A 238 3.81 -15.67 14.45
N LEU A 239 2.73 -15.72 13.66
CA LEU A 239 2.83 -15.47 12.21
C LEU A 239 3.15 -14.00 11.88
N ARG A 240 2.62 -13.04 12.63
CA ARG A 240 2.99 -11.61 12.50
C ARG A 240 4.45 -11.37 12.86
N TYR A 241 4.98 -12.10 13.84
CA TYR A 241 6.42 -12.10 14.15
C TYR A 241 7.24 -12.66 12.98
N ALA A 242 6.86 -13.83 12.48
CA ALA A 242 7.53 -14.51 11.37
C ALA A 242 7.49 -13.69 10.06
N GLY A 243 6.43 -12.91 9.87
CA GLY A 243 6.26 -11.98 8.76
C GLY A 243 5.69 -12.62 7.49
N LEU A 244 5.36 -11.75 6.53
CA LEU A 244 4.63 -12.11 5.31
C LEU A 244 5.30 -13.22 4.49
N MET A 245 6.62 -13.15 4.29
CA MET A 245 7.34 -14.12 3.47
C MET A 245 7.32 -15.52 4.10
N ALA A 246 7.44 -15.62 5.42
CA ALA A 246 7.34 -16.90 6.12
C ALA A 246 5.92 -17.46 6.05
N THR A 247 4.89 -16.60 6.15
CA THR A 247 3.49 -17.00 5.97
C THR A 247 3.19 -17.47 4.55
N LEU A 248 3.70 -16.78 3.53
CA LEU A 248 3.56 -17.21 2.14
C LEU A 248 4.23 -18.56 1.91
N ASN A 249 5.44 -18.77 2.44
CA ASN A 249 6.11 -20.07 2.36
C ASN A 249 5.28 -21.17 3.04
N LEU A 250 4.70 -20.89 4.21
CA LEU A 250 3.82 -21.82 4.91
C LEU A 250 2.58 -22.17 4.08
N LEU A 251 1.98 -21.21 3.38
CA LEU A 251 0.83 -21.45 2.49
C LEU A 251 1.20 -22.30 1.27
N THR A 252 2.37 -22.09 0.68
CA THR A 252 2.77 -22.77 -0.56
C THR A 252 3.42 -24.12 -0.30
N SER A 253 4.21 -24.26 0.76
CA SER A 253 4.96 -25.48 1.08
C SER A 253 4.35 -26.29 2.21
N GLY A 254 3.44 -25.70 2.99
CA GLY A 254 2.92 -26.32 4.22
C GLY A 254 3.90 -26.26 5.40
N GLU A 255 5.06 -25.61 5.26
CA GLU A 255 6.09 -25.54 6.30
C GLU A 255 6.53 -24.10 6.59
N LEU A 256 6.75 -23.82 7.87
CA LEU A 256 7.30 -22.54 8.29
C LEU A 256 8.84 -22.59 8.12
N PRO A 257 9.47 -21.60 7.47
CA PRO A 257 10.92 -21.60 7.27
C PRO A 257 11.71 -21.74 8.57
N ALA A 258 12.82 -22.46 8.53
CA ALA A 258 13.72 -22.59 9.67
C ALA A 258 14.18 -21.21 10.15
N GLY A 259 14.07 -20.96 11.45
CA GLY A 259 14.43 -19.68 12.06
C GLY A 259 13.42 -18.55 11.87
N ALA A 260 12.25 -18.78 11.27
CA ALA A 260 11.20 -17.76 11.15
C ALA A 260 10.71 -17.23 12.51
N LEU A 261 10.79 -18.05 13.56
CA LEU A 261 10.48 -17.66 14.93
C LEU A 261 11.71 -17.29 15.76
N LYS A 262 12.89 -17.12 15.13
CA LYS A 262 14.12 -16.79 15.87
C LYS A 262 13.95 -15.46 16.62
N GLY A 263 14.03 -15.49 17.94
CA GLY A 263 13.88 -14.31 18.81
C GLY A 263 12.43 -14.03 19.21
N PHE A 264 11.48 -14.89 18.82
CA PHE A 264 10.10 -14.79 19.27
C PHE A 264 10.01 -14.93 20.79
N GLY A 265 10.82 -15.81 21.40
CA GLY A 265 10.94 -15.95 22.84
C GLY A 265 11.33 -14.65 23.54
N GLU A 266 12.27 -13.89 22.99
CA GLU A 266 12.66 -12.57 23.55
C GLU A 266 11.48 -11.59 23.56
N ARG A 267 10.64 -11.62 22.52
CA ARG A 267 9.42 -10.80 22.47
C ARG A 267 8.41 -11.22 23.54
N LEU A 268 8.25 -12.52 23.76
CA LEU A 268 7.37 -13.05 24.81
C LEU A 268 7.87 -12.67 26.21
N LEU A 269 9.17 -12.77 26.47
CA LEU A 269 9.76 -12.40 27.76
C LEU A 269 9.66 -10.91 28.07
N ARG A 270 9.68 -10.05 27.04
CA ARG A 270 9.50 -8.60 27.20
C ARG A 270 8.04 -8.18 27.33
N ARG A 271 7.09 -9.11 27.25
CA ARG A 271 5.67 -8.78 27.38
C ARG A 271 5.41 -8.35 28.84
N PRO A 272 4.83 -7.17 29.07
CA PRO A 272 4.45 -6.77 30.41
C PRO A 272 3.49 -7.80 31.02
N ALA A 273 3.61 -8.01 32.33
CA ALA A 273 2.66 -8.85 33.04
C ALA A 273 1.26 -8.26 32.86
N GLU A 274 0.36 -9.01 32.23
CA GLU A 274 -1.03 -8.60 32.06
C GLU A 274 -1.82 -9.17 33.23
N ASP A 275 -2.52 -8.30 33.96
CA ASP A 275 -3.37 -8.75 35.06
C ASP A 275 -4.42 -9.72 34.50
N PRO A 276 -4.56 -10.92 35.08
CA PRO A 276 -5.50 -11.90 34.57
C PRO A 276 -6.91 -11.29 34.59
N ALA A 277 -7.51 -11.17 33.42
CA ALA A 277 -8.92 -10.79 33.30
C ALA A 277 -9.74 -11.72 34.20
N PRO A 278 -10.76 -11.20 34.92
CA PRO A 278 -11.57 -12.01 35.82
C PRO A 278 -12.11 -13.21 35.06
N ALA A 279 -11.77 -14.42 35.55
CA ALA A 279 -12.14 -15.68 34.91
C ALA A 279 -13.65 -15.67 34.65
N THR A 280 -14.02 -15.59 33.38
CA THR A 280 -15.42 -15.48 32.98
C THR A 280 -15.97 -16.88 32.99
N ASP A 281 -16.68 -17.27 34.05
CA ASP A 281 -17.62 -18.40 34.21
C ASP A 281 -17.39 -19.67 33.34
N ARG A 282 -16.14 -19.93 32.96
CA ARG A 282 -15.71 -21.13 32.24
C ARG A 282 -15.51 -22.12 33.36
N THR A 283 -16.65 -22.65 33.81
CA THR A 283 -16.80 -23.72 34.81
C THR A 283 -15.44 -24.24 35.27
N LEU A 284 -14.92 -23.71 36.37
CA LEU A 284 -13.91 -24.36 37.22
C LEU A 284 -14.56 -25.60 37.86
N GLY A 285 -15.29 -26.38 37.05
CA GLY A 285 -15.97 -27.59 37.43
C GLY A 285 -14.92 -28.66 37.64
N ALA A 286 -14.54 -28.84 38.90
CA ALA A 286 -14.04 -30.09 39.44
C ALA A 286 -12.75 -30.67 38.83
N VAL A 287 -11.78 -29.83 38.41
CA VAL A 287 -10.39 -30.32 38.31
C VAL A 287 -9.78 -30.29 39.71
N ALA A 288 -10.05 -31.32 40.50
CA ALA A 288 -9.44 -31.49 41.81
C ALA A 288 -8.04 -32.10 41.64
N ILE A 289 -7.02 -31.38 42.12
CA ILE A 289 -5.66 -31.90 42.23
C ILE A 289 -5.52 -32.45 43.66
N GLY A 290 -5.16 -33.72 43.80
CA GLY A 290 -4.84 -34.28 45.12
C GLY A 290 -3.51 -33.78 45.65
N ASP A 291 -3.30 -33.79 46.97
CA ASP A 291 -2.06 -33.29 47.59
C ASP A 291 -0.79 -33.92 47.01
N ALA A 292 -0.83 -35.23 46.70
CA ALA A 292 0.30 -35.93 46.08
C ALA A 292 0.60 -35.43 44.65
N ASP A 293 -0.45 -35.18 43.86
CA ASP A 293 -0.30 -34.61 42.50
C ASP A 293 0.23 -33.18 42.56
N TRP A 294 -0.17 -32.40 43.59
CA TRP A 294 0.34 -31.04 43.81
C TRP A 294 1.83 -31.03 44.17
N VAL A 295 2.26 -31.90 45.08
CA VAL A 295 3.68 -32.05 45.43
C VAL A 295 4.52 -32.50 44.22
N ALA A 296 4.00 -33.43 43.41
CA ALA A 296 4.67 -33.89 42.19
C ALA A 296 4.82 -32.78 41.14
N LEU A 297 3.88 -31.83 41.08
CA LEU A 297 4.03 -30.65 40.23
C LEU A 297 5.13 -29.73 40.79
N GLN A 298 5.14 -29.44 42.10
CA GLN A 298 6.15 -28.57 42.69
C GLN A 298 7.58 -29.10 42.51
N SER A 299 7.77 -30.43 42.45
CA SER A 299 9.06 -31.06 42.18
C SER A 299 9.38 -31.27 40.69
N ILE A 300 8.56 -30.78 39.75
CA ILE A 300 8.73 -31.09 38.32
C ILE A 300 10.08 -30.63 37.75
N CYS A 301 10.66 -29.57 38.32
CA CYS A 301 11.96 -29.01 37.94
C CYS A 301 13.11 -29.47 38.84
N ALA A 302 12.91 -30.48 39.70
CA ALA A 302 13.90 -30.91 40.70
C ALA A 302 14.90 -31.97 40.20
N ASN A 303 15.13 -32.04 38.88
CA ASN A 303 16.03 -33.00 38.24
C ASN A 303 17.49 -32.56 38.30
#